data_AF-A0A640NYP3-F1
#
_entry.id   AF-A0A640NYP3-F1
#
_cell.length_a   1.000
_cell.length_b   1.000
_cell.length_c   1.000
_cell.angle_alpha   90.00
_cell.angle_beta   90.00
_cell.angle_gamma   90.00
#
_symmetry.space_group_name_H-M   'P 1'
#
loop_
_entity.id
_entity.type
_entity.pdbx_description
1 polymer ?
#
loop_
_entity_poly.entity_id
_entity_poly.type
_entity_poly.pdbx_seq_one_letter_code
_entity_poly.pdbx_strand_id
1 'polypeptide(L)'
;MIMRLTTMLALVLTSSVVASNAYAHGASAVSGEWLPVIDNPVNDEKGEKAPFIVSQIQSSPLGNEILVQFDGEGKLEVLGNDNMPFIRISKSGVYANWDHPMWFKVQTAGPRPLPEWVMDEKVESKWGRVSDKNYFGWYDKRLEKTDEHVDRWNIALAVNGERQDISGYFKSLAPPSKRTLVTVDNKSAPISDLTAMVIRGPERAIRVSYRGDHHMVVLDEYDEPMFRFSPEGVEANTHSEGWKKLGRSPTDTTAKWVKLSTQSAYTWPDSRLDNDEQKNWKIPVFCHQDKKVKFIQGGWIEIASL
;
A
#
# COMPACT_ATOMS: atom_id res chain seq x y z
N MET A 1 64.57 12.97 16.14
CA MET A 1 63.47 13.16 15.17
C MET A 1 62.55 11.94 15.23
N ILE A 2 61.56 11.95 16.12
CA ILE A 2 60.44 10.99 16.13
C ILE A 2 59.19 11.79 16.55
N MET A 3 58.27 11.92 15.61
CA MET A 3 56.98 12.59 15.71
C MET A 3 55.99 11.60 16.35
N ARG A 4 55.37 11.94 17.48
CA ARG A 4 54.26 11.14 18.05
C ARG A 4 52.95 11.82 17.66
N LEU A 5 52.24 11.20 16.72
CA LEU A 5 50.85 11.53 16.36
C LEU A 5 49.94 11.21 17.56
N THR A 6 49.14 12.19 17.98
CA THR A 6 47.95 12.02 18.80
C THR A 6 46.77 11.66 17.91
N THR A 7 46.24 10.44 18.05
CA THR A 7 45.00 10.03 17.40
C THR A 7 43.81 10.40 18.30
N MET A 8 43.00 11.36 17.88
CA MET A 8 41.69 11.65 18.49
C MET A 8 40.66 10.67 17.94
N LEU A 9 40.04 9.89 18.82
CA LEU A 9 38.93 8.99 18.49
C LEU A 9 37.62 9.78 18.65
N ALA A 10 36.99 10.13 17.53
CA ALA A 10 35.66 10.75 17.53
C ALA A 10 34.59 9.65 17.70
N LEU A 11 33.91 9.66 18.85
CA LEU A 11 32.79 8.78 19.13
C LEU A 11 31.53 9.37 18.48
N VAL A 12 31.12 8.82 17.32
CA VAL A 12 29.84 9.17 16.68
C VAL A 12 28.73 8.40 17.39
N LEU A 13 28.00 9.08 18.27
CA LEU A 13 26.74 8.59 18.84
C LEU A 13 25.65 8.65 17.77
N THR A 14 25.31 7.51 17.19
CA THR A 14 24.14 7.34 16.33
C THR A 14 22.88 7.33 17.18
N SER A 15 22.25 8.49 17.34
CA SER A 15 20.93 8.63 17.94
C SER A 15 19.91 7.90 17.07
N SER A 16 19.43 6.75 17.54
CA SER A 16 18.33 6.03 16.90
C SER A 16 17.04 6.83 17.13
N VAL A 17 16.56 7.55 16.11
CA VAL A 17 15.25 8.20 16.17
C VAL A 17 14.20 7.10 16.05
N VAL A 18 13.66 6.67 17.20
CA VAL A 18 12.47 5.82 17.22
C VAL A 18 11.29 6.73 16.89
N ALA A 19 10.84 6.70 15.62
CA ALA A 19 9.61 7.36 15.23
C ALA A 19 8.45 6.72 16.02
N SER A 20 7.89 7.47 16.95
CA SER A 20 6.66 7.10 17.65
C SER A 20 5.51 7.17 16.65
N ASN A 21 5.18 6.04 16.05
CA ASN A 21 4.01 5.90 15.20
C ASN A 21 2.76 6.15 16.06
N ALA A 22 1.97 7.17 15.72
CA ALA A 22 0.63 7.33 16.25
C ALA A 22 -0.25 6.24 15.62
N TYR A 23 -0.71 5.29 16.42
CA TYR A 23 -1.71 4.31 16.01
C TYR A 23 -3.06 4.74 16.57
N ALA A 24 -4.07 4.86 15.72
CA ALA A 24 -5.45 4.91 16.20
C ALA A 24 -5.82 3.55 16.83
N HIS A 25 -6.00 3.51 18.16
CA HIS A 25 -6.45 2.32 18.87
C HIS A 25 -7.98 2.28 18.91
N GLY A 26 -8.61 1.61 17.94
CA GLY A 26 -10.06 1.40 17.93
C GLY A 26 -10.46 0.24 17.03
N ALA A 27 -11.36 -0.62 17.49
CA ALA A 27 -11.94 -1.69 16.68
C ALA A 27 -12.80 -1.06 15.57
N SER A 28 -12.43 -1.29 14.31
CA SER A 28 -13.16 -0.82 13.15
C SER A 28 -14.44 -1.64 12.98
N ALA A 29 -15.58 -0.99 13.08
CA ALA A 29 -16.88 -1.54 12.71
C ALA A 29 -17.43 -0.61 11.63
N VAL A 30 -17.67 -1.07 10.41
CA VAL A 30 -18.05 -0.18 9.30
C VAL A 30 -19.57 -0.18 9.17
N SER A 31 -20.21 0.98 8.98
CA SER A 31 -21.59 1.05 8.47
C SER A 31 -21.52 1.24 6.95
N GLY A 32 -22.16 0.36 6.20
CA GLY A 32 -22.21 0.40 4.73
C GLY A 32 -21.45 -0.73 4.02
N GLU A 33 -21.63 -0.82 2.71
CA GLU A 33 -21.06 -1.86 1.84
C GLU A 33 -19.66 -1.54 1.30
N TRP A 34 -19.04 -0.42 1.70
CA TRP A 34 -17.81 0.07 1.08
C TRP A 34 -16.81 0.60 2.10
N LEU A 35 -15.54 0.27 1.90
CA LEU A 35 -14.40 0.73 2.69
C LEU A 35 -13.51 1.64 1.83
N PRO A 36 -13.23 2.88 2.25
CA PRO A 36 -12.17 3.68 1.65
C PRO A 36 -10.80 3.09 1.98
N VAL A 37 -9.99 2.84 0.96
CA VAL A 37 -8.62 2.33 1.06
C VAL A 37 -7.67 3.34 0.43
N ILE A 38 -6.63 3.76 1.16
CA ILE A 38 -5.60 4.68 0.65
C ILE A 38 -4.74 3.93 -0.37
N ASP A 39 -4.43 4.56 -1.50
CA ASP A 39 -3.38 4.06 -2.37
C ASP A 39 -2.01 4.17 -1.66
N ASN A 40 -1.10 3.21 -1.90
CA ASN A 40 0.26 3.27 -1.38
C ASN A 40 0.93 4.63 -1.71
N PRO A 41 1.80 5.13 -0.81
CA PRO A 41 1.70 6.41 -0.08
C PRO A 41 1.55 7.69 -0.94
N VAL A 42 1.15 8.78 -0.28
CA VAL A 42 1.03 10.13 -0.87
C VAL A 42 2.27 10.46 -1.71
N ASN A 43 2.06 10.60 -3.01
CA ASN A 43 3.12 10.94 -3.95
C ASN A 43 3.16 12.45 -4.14
N ASP A 44 4.36 12.99 -4.34
CA ASP A 44 4.53 14.36 -4.79
C ASP A 44 4.03 14.54 -6.25
N GLU A 45 4.06 15.76 -6.78
CA GLU A 45 3.69 16.04 -8.18
C GLU A 45 4.57 15.26 -9.20
N LYS A 46 5.70 14.69 -8.77
CA LYS A 46 6.63 13.89 -9.57
C LYS A 46 6.43 12.38 -9.39
N GLY A 47 5.46 11.95 -8.58
CA GLY A 47 5.21 10.54 -8.32
C GLY A 47 6.14 9.92 -7.28
N GLU A 48 6.93 10.72 -6.55
CA GLU A 48 7.83 10.25 -5.51
C GLU A 48 7.12 10.27 -4.15
N LYS A 49 7.31 9.22 -3.35
CA LYS A 49 6.75 9.13 -1.99
C LYS A 49 7.12 10.37 -1.18
N ALA A 50 6.15 11.15 -0.71
CA ALA A 50 6.37 12.26 0.21
C ALA A 50 6.72 11.68 1.61
N PRO A 51 8.01 11.62 2.01
CA PRO A 51 8.43 10.84 3.17
C PRO A 51 7.96 11.43 4.51
N PHE A 52 7.39 12.63 4.47
CA PHE A 52 6.99 13.42 5.61
C PHE A 52 5.46 13.46 5.84
N ILE A 53 4.66 12.79 5.01
CA ILE A 53 3.20 12.67 5.21
C ILE A 53 2.89 11.22 5.57
N VAL A 54 2.27 11.03 6.73
CA VAL A 54 1.71 9.74 7.13
C VAL A 54 0.20 9.89 7.25
N SER A 55 -0.55 9.00 6.60
CA SER A 55 -2.01 9.01 6.63
C SER A 55 -2.57 7.63 7.00
N GLN A 56 -3.68 7.64 7.73
CA GLN A 56 -4.44 6.45 8.09
C GLN A 56 -5.93 6.76 8.02
N ILE A 57 -6.73 5.81 7.57
CA ILE A 57 -8.19 5.89 7.66
C ILE A 57 -8.68 4.97 8.77
N GLN A 58 -9.63 5.47 9.55
CA GLN A 58 -10.44 4.68 10.47
C GLN A 58 -11.91 4.75 10.05
N SER A 59 -12.47 3.58 9.76
CA SER A 59 -13.90 3.45 9.43
C SER A 59 -14.71 3.00 10.65
N SER A 60 -15.83 3.67 10.89
CA SER A 60 -16.78 3.40 11.98
C SER A 60 -18.23 3.36 11.45
N PRO A 61 -19.24 2.95 12.25
CA PRO A 61 -20.62 3.01 11.80
C PRO A 61 -21.16 4.44 11.69
N LEU A 62 -20.46 5.39 12.31
CA LEU A 62 -20.83 6.79 12.32
C LEU A 62 -20.32 7.50 11.07
N GLY A 63 -19.13 7.12 10.58
CA GLY A 63 -18.50 7.67 9.38
C GLY A 63 -17.01 7.31 9.30
N ASN A 64 -16.34 7.85 8.28
CA ASN A 64 -14.91 7.63 8.02
C ASN A 64 -14.08 8.82 8.49
N GLU A 65 -13.09 8.55 9.34
CA GLU A 65 -12.09 9.51 9.79
C GLU A 65 -10.77 9.27 9.06
N ILE A 66 -10.09 10.35 8.69
CA ILE A 66 -8.70 10.30 8.25
C ILE A 66 -7.83 11.01 9.28
N LEU A 67 -6.73 10.36 9.65
CA LEU A 67 -5.63 10.91 10.44
C LEU A 67 -4.48 11.25 9.50
N VAL A 68 -4.00 12.49 9.56
CA VAL A 68 -2.80 12.92 8.83
C VAL A 68 -1.78 13.49 9.79
N GLN A 69 -0.54 13.01 9.67
CA GLN A 69 0.65 13.53 10.33
C GLN A 69 1.59 14.16 9.30
N PHE A 70 2.21 15.29 9.67
CA PHE A 70 3.18 15.99 8.84
C PHE A 70 4.47 16.30 9.61
N ASP A 71 5.57 15.68 9.18
CA ASP A 71 6.91 15.85 9.78
C ASP A 71 7.85 16.75 8.95
N GLY A 72 7.33 17.32 7.85
CA GLY A 72 8.09 18.16 6.94
C GLY A 72 8.37 19.55 7.50
N GLU A 73 9.20 20.31 6.77
CA GLU A 73 9.39 21.73 7.03
C GLU A 73 8.22 22.55 6.48
N GLY A 74 7.87 23.64 7.19
CA GLY A 74 6.78 24.52 6.81
C GLY A 74 5.40 24.00 7.23
N LYS A 75 4.46 23.94 6.28
CA LYS A 75 3.06 23.59 6.56
C LYS A 75 2.45 22.68 5.48
N LEU A 76 1.62 21.76 5.94
CA LEU A 76 0.64 21.04 5.14
C LEU A 76 -0.73 21.66 5.36
N GLU A 77 -1.44 21.97 4.28
CA GLU A 77 -2.77 22.56 4.26
C GLU A 77 -3.77 21.55 3.69
N VAL A 78 -4.86 21.27 4.39
CA VAL A 78 -5.96 20.45 3.88
C VAL A 78 -6.95 21.35 3.15
N LEU A 79 -7.25 21.03 1.90
CA LEU A 79 -8.09 21.86 1.03
C LEU A 79 -9.54 21.38 1.03
N GLY A 80 -10.46 22.34 1.12
CA GLY A 80 -11.89 22.13 0.98
C GLY A 80 -12.29 21.91 -0.49
N ASN A 81 -13.59 21.72 -0.72
CA ASN A 81 -14.15 21.56 -2.07
C ASN A 81 -13.97 22.82 -2.95
N ASP A 82 -13.76 23.97 -2.32
CA ASP A 82 -13.44 25.27 -2.91
C ASP A 82 -11.93 25.46 -3.15
N ASN A 83 -11.11 24.43 -2.92
CA ASN A 83 -9.64 24.48 -2.91
C ASN A 83 -9.03 25.46 -1.89
N MET A 84 -9.81 25.93 -0.91
CA MET A 84 -9.31 26.81 0.15
C MET A 84 -8.86 25.99 1.37
N PRO A 85 -7.79 26.40 2.07
CA PRO A 85 -7.29 25.66 3.21
C PRO A 85 -8.17 25.87 4.45
N PHE A 86 -8.54 24.78 5.13
CA PHE A 86 -9.32 24.84 6.38
C PHE A 86 -8.60 24.20 7.60
N ILE A 87 -7.61 23.34 7.36
CA ILE A 87 -6.70 22.80 8.38
C ILE A 87 -5.27 23.05 7.93
N ARG A 88 -4.39 23.44 8.87
CA ARG A 88 -2.94 23.54 8.72
C ARG A 88 -2.26 22.63 9.72
N ILE A 89 -1.33 21.81 9.26
CA ILE A 89 -0.50 20.92 10.09
C ILE A 89 0.95 21.33 9.91
N SER A 90 1.67 21.50 11.02
CA SER A 90 3.10 21.82 11.05
C SER A 90 3.72 21.17 12.28
N LYS A 91 5.06 21.19 12.37
CA LYS A 91 5.77 20.80 13.60
C LYS A 91 5.32 21.57 14.85
N SER A 92 4.81 22.79 14.68
CA SER A 92 4.36 23.64 15.77
C SER A 92 2.95 23.34 16.28
N GLY A 93 2.17 22.53 15.55
CA GLY A 93 0.79 22.25 15.90
C GLY A 93 -0.15 22.25 14.70
N VAL A 94 -1.43 22.06 15.01
CA VAL A 94 -2.55 22.12 14.07
C VAL A 94 -3.32 23.41 14.26
N TYR A 95 -3.68 24.06 13.16
CA TYR A 95 -4.50 25.26 13.14
C TYR A 95 -5.72 25.02 12.25
N ALA A 96 -6.88 25.53 12.67
CA ALA A 96 -8.11 25.48 11.90
C ALA A 96 -8.55 26.88 11.49
N ASN A 97 -9.14 27.00 10.30
CA ASN A 97 -9.80 28.22 9.88
C ASN A 97 -11.24 28.25 10.40
N TRP A 98 -11.51 29.09 11.40
CA TRP A 98 -12.80 29.24 12.06
C TRP A 98 -13.89 29.88 11.20
N ASP A 99 -13.51 30.43 10.04
CA ASP A 99 -14.43 31.00 9.06
C ASP A 99 -14.77 30.05 7.92
N HIS A 100 -14.07 28.91 7.81
CA HIS A 100 -14.25 28.01 6.68
C HIS A 100 -15.34 26.97 7.00
N PRO A 101 -16.39 26.84 6.15
CA PRO A 101 -17.47 25.86 6.37
C PRO A 101 -16.99 24.41 6.55
N MET A 102 -15.91 24.03 5.88
CA MET A 102 -15.34 22.69 5.96
C MET A 102 -14.87 22.36 7.38
N TRP A 103 -14.30 23.32 8.12
CA TRP A 103 -13.88 23.09 9.50
C TRP A 103 -15.01 22.57 10.40
N PHE A 104 -16.23 23.03 10.19
CA PHE A 104 -17.39 22.58 10.98
C PHE A 104 -17.97 21.26 10.47
N LYS A 105 -17.90 21.01 9.16
CA LYS A 105 -18.39 19.78 8.52
C LYS A 105 -17.55 18.55 8.88
N VAL A 106 -16.27 18.72 9.18
CA VAL A 106 -15.34 17.60 9.43
C VAL A 106 -15.22 17.20 10.91
N GLN A 107 -15.86 17.93 11.82
CA GLN A 107 -15.77 17.64 13.26
C GLN A 107 -16.61 16.43 13.70
N THR A 108 -17.62 16.08 12.91
CA THR A 108 -18.55 14.98 13.20
C THR A 108 -18.95 14.33 11.88
N ALA A 109 -19.24 13.03 11.89
CA ALA A 109 -19.68 12.35 10.67
C ALA A 109 -21.04 12.82 10.12
N GLY A 110 -21.90 13.33 11.00
CA GLY A 110 -23.24 13.82 10.64
C GLY A 110 -23.27 15.28 10.21
N PRO A 111 -24.39 15.73 9.61
CA PRO A 111 -24.61 17.14 9.32
C PRO A 111 -24.60 17.94 10.63
N ARG A 112 -23.84 19.04 10.61
CA ARG A 112 -23.80 20.02 11.70
C ARG A 112 -24.30 21.37 11.17
N PRO A 113 -25.21 22.05 11.89
CA PRO A 113 -25.55 23.43 11.56
C PRO A 113 -24.27 24.28 11.54
N LEU A 114 -24.10 25.05 10.46
CA LEU A 114 -23.01 26.01 10.39
C LEU A 114 -23.31 27.18 11.33
N PRO A 115 -22.30 27.83 11.92
CA PRO A 115 -22.50 29.11 12.58
C PRO A 115 -22.96 30.18 11.59
N GLU A 116 -23.76 31.15 12.04
CA GLU A 116 -24.31 32.22 11.17
C GLU A 116 -23.22 33.00 10.42
N TRP A 117 -22.09 33.28 11.09
CA TRP A 117 -20.97 34.02 10.49
C TRP A 117 -20.20 33.25 9.41
N VAL A 118 -20.49 31.96 9.22
CA VAL A 118 -19.87 31.10 8.20
C VAL A 118 -20.79 30.94 6.99
N MET A 119 -22.06 31.35 7.10
CA MET A 119 -23.08 31.16 6.06
C MET A 119 -23.04 32.21 4.96
N ASP A 120 -22.27 33.30 5.10
CA ASP A 120 -22.13 34.36 4.10
C ASP A 120 -21.23 33.99 2.92
N GLU A 121 -20.69 32.76 2.92
CA GLU A 121 -19.77 32.17 1.94
C GLU A 121 -18.48 32.98 1.70
N LYS A 122 -18.19 33.98 2.55
CA LYS A 122 -17.00 34.81 2.45
C LYS A 122 -15.95 34.33 3.44
N VAL A 123 -15.16 33.35 3.03
CA VAL A 123 -14.12 32.76 3.89
C VAL A 123 -12.99 33.76 4.15
N GLU A 124 -12.86 34.22 5.40
CA GLU A 124 -11.72 35.01 5.86
C GLU A 124 -10.63 34.11 6.49
N SER A 125 -9.42 34.66 6.63
CA SER A 125 -8.28 33.95 7.19
C SER A 125 -8.28 34.00 8.73
N LYS A 126 -9.19 33.25 9.38
CA LYS A 126 -9.33 33.21 10.85
C LYS A 126 -8.71 31.94 11.45
N TRP A 127 -7.39 31.90 11.56
CA TRP A 127 -6.67 30.72 12.03
C TRP A 127 -6.52 30.69 13.56
N GLY A 128 -6.96 29.60 14.18
CA GLY A 128 -6.74 29.32 15.60
C GLY A 128 -6.07 27.97 15.81
N ARG A 129 -5.15 27.86 16.78
CA ARG A 129 -4.49 26.59 17.12
C ARG A 129 -5.50 25.67 17.81
N VAL A 130 -5.61 24.43 17.34
CA VAL A 130 -6.54 23.42 17.87
C VAL A 130 -5.82 22.20 18.45
N SER A 131 -4.53 22.04 18.16
CA SER A 131 -3.68 20.99 18.74
C SER A 131 -2.22 21.44 18.79
N ASP A 132 -1.49 20.93 19.77
CA ASP A 132 -0.03 21.08 19.87
C ASP A 132 0.76 20.01 19.12
N LYS A 133 0.06 19.01 18.56
CA LYS A 133 0.66 17.90 17.80
C LYS A 133 0.84 18.24 16.33
N ASN A 134 1.71 17.50 15.67
CA ASN A 134 1.94 17.54 14.22
C ASN A 134 1.00 16.59 13.45
N TYR A 135 -0.11 16.19 14.05
CA TYR A 135 -1.12 15.33 13.43
C TYR A 135 -2.53 15.75 13.83
N PHE A 136 -3.50 15.49 12.95
CA PHE A 136 -4.91 15.74 13.22
C PHE A 136 -5.79 14.69 12.53
N GLY A 137 -6.83 14.25 13.23
CA GLY A 137 -7.87 13.38 12.70
C GLY A 137 -9.16 14.15 12.45
N TRP A 138 -9.85 13.89 11.35
CA TRP A 138 -11.15 14.50 11.03
C TRP A 138 -12.04 13.57 10.21
N TYR A 139 -13.36 13.77 10.29
CA TYR A 139 -14.31 13.09 9.42
C TYR A 139 -14.31 13.72 8.04
N ASP A 140 -14.26 12.91 6.98
CA ASP A 140 -14.24 13.44 5.62
C ASP A 140 -15.27 12.73 4.74
N LYS A 141 -16.26 13.50 4.26
CA LYS A 141 -17.32 12.96 3.39
C LYS A 141 -16.80 12.47 2.05
N ARG A 142 -15.60 12.90 1.63
CA ARG A 142 -14.96 12.38 0.40
C ARG A 142 -14.58 10.90 0.55
N LEU A 143 -14.53 10.38 1.77
CA LEU A 143 -14.31 8.97 2.09
C LEU A 143 -15.62 8.16 2.16
N GLU A 144 -16.75 8.75 1.78
CA GLU A 144 -18.03 8.05 1.65
C GLU A 144 -18.33 7.80 0.17
N LYS A 145 -18.72 6.57 -0.18
CA LYS A 145 -19.13 6.24 -1.53
C LYS A 145 -20.58 6.71 -1.74
N THR A 146 -20.77 7.81 -2.46
CA THR A 146 -22.10 8.41 -2.68
C THR A 146 -22.74 8.00 -4.01
N ASP A 147 -21.97 7.41 -4.92
CA ASP A 147 -22.40 7.04 -6.28
C ASP A 147 -21.77 5.68 -6.63
N GLU A 148 -22.56 4.77 -7.21
CA GLU A 148 -22.09 3.46 -7.68
C GLU A 148 -20.98 3.56 -8.73
N HIS A 149 -20.97 4.61 -9.54
CA HIS A 149 -19.99 4.86 -10.60
C HIS A 149 -18.69 5.50 -10.11
N VAL A 150 -18.65 5.98 -8.86
CA VAL A 150 -17.43 6.53 -8.26
C VAL A 150 -16.72 5.43 -7.48
N ASP A 151 -15.59 4.98 -8.01
CA ASP A 151 -14.73 3.94 -7.43
C ASP A 151 -13.54 4.52 -6.66
N ARG A 152 -13.24 5.81 -6.83
CA ARG A 152 -12.06 6.49 -6.29
C ARG A 152 -12.41 7.74 -5.51
N TRP A 153 -11.56 8.07 -4.56
CA TRP A 153 -11.66 9.27 -3.74
C TRP A 153 -10.33 10.02 -3.68
N ASN A 154 -10.42 11.31 -3.38
CA ASN A 154 -9.28 12.22 -3.31
C ASN A 154 -9.52 13.28 -2.25
N ILE A 155 -8.50 13.56 -1.44
CA ILE A 155 -8.41 14.68 -0.51
C ILE A 155 -7.23 15.53 -0.96
N ALA A 156 -7.54 16.70 -1.51
CA ALA A 156 -6.54 17.66 -1.93
C ALA A 156 -5.85 18.32 -0.73
N LEU A 157 -4.53 18.44 -0.85
CA LEU A 157 -3.63 19.06 0.10
C LEU A 157 -2.78 20.13 -0.60
N ALA A 158 -2.14 20.97 0.18
CA ALA A 158 -1.03 21.80 -0.28
C ALA A 158 0.13 21.75 0.72
N VAL A 159 1.32 21.39 0.25
CA VAL A 159 2.55 21.41 1.06
C VAL A 159 3.34 22.63 0.65
N ASN A 160 3.48 23.59 1.55
CA ASN A 160 4.18 24.85 1.27
C ASN A 160 3.66 25.60 0.01
N GLY A 161 2.39 25.39 -0.34
CA GLY A 161 1.73 25.99 -1.50
C GLY A 161 1.72 25.10 -2.76
N GLU A 162 2.48 24.02 -2.79
CA GLU A 162 2.47 23.04 -3.89
C GLU A 162 1.37 22.00 -3.66
N ARG A 163 0.62 21.67 -4.70
CA ARG A 163 -0.55 20.80 -4.56
C ARG A 163 -0.08 19.36 -4.36
N GLN A 164 -0.73 18.67 -3.42
CA GLN A 164 -0.54 17.25 -3.17
C GLN A 164 -1.90 16.60 -2.98
N ASP A 165 -1.98 15.28 -3.09
CA ASP A 165 -3.25 14.58 -2.93
C ASP A 165 -3.08 13.31 -2.09
N ILE A 166 -3.97 13.11 -1.11
CA ILE A 166 -4.22 11.77 -0.55
C ILE A 166 -5.33 11.17 -1.38
N SER A 167 -5.07 10.04 -2.03
CA SER A 167 -6.06 9.38 -2.88
C SER A 167 -6.16 7.89 -2.59
N GLY A 168 -7.23 7.29 -3.09
CA GLY A 168 -7.51 5.88 -2.89
C GLY A 168 -8.75 5.42 -3.64
N TYR A 169 -9.21 4.23 -3.28
CA TYR A 169 -10.38 3.59 -3.88
C TYR A 169 -11.37 3.08 -2.83
N PHE A 170 -12.59 2.77 -3.26
CA PHE A 170 -13.60 2.14 -2.43
C PHE A 170 -13.59 0.63 -2.65
N LYS A 171 -13.24 -0.12 -1.62
CA LYS A 171 -13.31 -1.58 -1.59
C LYS A 171 -14.69 -2.05 -1.15
N SER A 172 -15.35 -2.88 -1.94
CA SER A 172 -16.62 -3.49 -1.53
C SER A 172 -16.42 -4.42 -0.34
N LEU A 173 -17.29 -4.27 0.66
CA LEU A 173 -17.51 -5.20 1.77
C LEU A 173 -18.64 -6.19 1.46
N ALA A 174 -19.41 -5.96 0.38
CA ALA A 174 -20.40 -6.92 -0.04
C ALA A 174 -19.70 -8.27 -0.29
N PRO A 175 -20.28 -9.40 0.18
CA PRO A 175 -19.76 -10.69 -0.19
C PRO A 175 -19.76 -10.78 -1.73
N PRO A 176 -18.69 -11.30 -2.35
CA PRO A 176 -18.62 -11.37 -3.80
C PRO A 176 -19.81 -12.18 -4.31
N SER A 177 -20.41 -11.74 -5.41
CA SER A 177 -21.54 -12.42 -6.07
C SER A 177 -21.21 -13.86 -6.46
N LYS A 178 -19.91 -14.18 -6.56
CA LYS A 178 -19.35 -15.51 -6.79
C LYS A 178 -18.23 -15.81 -5.82
N ARG A 179 -18.22 -17.03 -5.29
CA ARG A 179 -17.09 -17.57 -4.54
C ARG A 179 -16.33 -18.52 -5.44
N THR A 180 -15.08 -18.18 -5.76
CA THR A 180 -14.18 -19.02 -6.57
C THR A 180 -13.11 -19.69 -5.71
N LEU A 181 -12.95 -21.00 -5.89
CA LEU A 181 -11.84 -21.78 -5.36
C LEU A 181 -10.74 -21.89 -6.41
N VAL A 182 -9.56 -21.35 -6.11
CA VAL A 182 -8.40 -21.48 -7.00
C VAL A 182 -7.79 -22.86 -6.84
N THR A 183 -7.54 -23.50 -7.97
CA THR A 183 -7.02 -24.87 -8.06
C THR A 183 -5.79 -24.89 -8.94
N VAL A 184 -4.89 -25.84 -8.68
CA VAL A 184 -3.72 -26.16 -9.53
C VAL A 184 -3.95 -27.50 -10.20
N ASP A 185 -3.62 -27.62 -11.49
CA ASP A 185 -3.67 -28.88 -12.22
C ASP A 185 -2.40 -29.69 -11.93
N ASN A 186 -2.56 -30.73 -11.12
CA ASN A 186 -1.49 -31.66 -10.74
C ASN A 186 -1.46 -32.94 -11.58
N LYS A 187 -2.32 -33.08 -12.60
CA LYS A 187 -2.38 -34.32 -13.40
C LYS A 187 -1.12 -34.56 -14.24
N SER A 188 -0.35 -33.52 -14.53
CA SER A 188 0.96 -33.63 -15.17
C SER A 188 1.79 -32.40 -14.81
N ALA A 189 2.76 -32.53 -13.90
CA ALA A 189 3.66 -31.43 -13.61
C ALA A 189 4.38 -31.00 -14.91
N PRO A 190 4.46 -29.70 -15.21
CA PRO A 190 5.08 -29.22 -16.45
C PRO A 190 6.55 -29.63 -16.56
N ILE A 191 7.23 -29.76 -15.43
CA ILE A 191 8.63 -30.17 -15.32
C ILE A 191 8.68 -31.33 -14.32
N SER A 192 9.46 -32.38 -14.63
CA SER A 192 9.74 -33.45 -13.68
C SER A 192 10.25 -32.87 -12.36
N ASP A 193 9.88 -33.48 -11.24
CA ASP A 193 10.33 -33.08 -9.90
C ASP A 193 9.87 -31.68 -9.41
N LEU A 194 9.03 -30.98 -10.20
CA LEU A 194 8.29 -29.81 -9.74
C LEU A 194 7.00 -30.24 -9.04
N THR A 195 6.69 -29.58 -7.92
CA THR A 195 5.38 -29.62 -7.28
C THR A 195 4.91 -28.21 -7.00
N ALA A 196 3.63 -27.95 -7.27
CA ALA A 196 2.99 -26.67 -7.03
C ALA A 196 1.75 -26.85 -6.15
N MET A 197 1.51 -25.88 -5.28
CA MET A 197 0.33 -25.84 -4.41
C MET A 197 -0.14 -24.40 -4.28
N VAL A 198 -1.45 -24.17 -4.43
CA VAL A 198 -2.06 -22.87 -4.13
C VAL A 198 -2.30 -22.75 -2.62
N ILE A 199 -1.83 -21.66 -2.04
CA ILE A 199 -2.16 -21.23 -0.68
C ILE A 199 -3.42 -20.37 -0.77
N ARG A 200 -4.47 -20.83 -0.10
CA ARG A 200 -5.76 -20.14 -0.05
C ARG A 200 -5.71 -19.06 1.03
N GLY A 201 -6.27 -17.90 0.72
CA GLY A 201 -6.35 -16.77 1.64
C GLY A 201 -6.89 -15.52 0.93
N PRO A 202 -7.05 -14.40 1.66
CA PRO A 202 -7.40 -13.10 1.09
C PRO A 202 -6.40 -12.64 0.02
N GLU A 203 -5.11 -12.93 0.22
CA GLU A 203 -4.08 -12.87 -0.80
C GLU A 203 -3.76 -14.29 -1.26
N ARG A 204 -4.02 -14.58 -2.53
CA ARG A 204 -3.75 -15.90 -3.10
C ARG A 204 -2.26 -16.02 -3.39
N ALA A 205 -1.67 -17.13 -2.97
CA ALA A 205 -0.25 -17.39 -3.17
C ALA A 205 -0.01 -18.76 -3.77
N ILE A 206 1.15 -18.95 -4.38
CA ILE A 206 1.60 -20.27 -4.84
C ILE A 206 2.88 -20.65 -4.11
N ARG A 207 2.94 -21.91 -3.69
CA ARG A 207 4.15 -22.55 -3.23
C ARG A 207 4.65 -23.48 -4.32
N VAL A 208 5.88 -23.28 -4.74
CA VAL A 208 6.58 -24.18 -5.66
C VAL A 208 7.74 -24.84 -4.94
N SER A 209 7.92 -26.13 -5.19
CA SER A 209 9.11 -26.88 -4.79
C SER A 209 9.66 -27.63 -5.99
N TYR A 210 10.98 -27.72 -6.10
CA TYR A 210 11.64 -28.36 -7.22
C TYR A 210 12.80 -29.22 -6.74
N ARG A 211 12.84 -30.50 -7.13
CA ARG A 211 13.88 -31.45 -6.67
C ARG A 211 14.79 -31.96 -7.78
N GLY A 212 14.69 -31.38 -8.98
CA GLY A 212 15.59 -31.72 -10.07
C GLY A 212 17.02 -31.24 -9.80
N ASP A 213 17.95 -31.79 -10.56
CA ASP A 213 19.40 -31.57 -10.48
C ASP A 213 19.89 -30.36 -11.31
N HIS A 214 18.99 -29.70 -12.04
CA HIS A 214 19.29 -28.52 -12.86
C HIS A 214 18.68 -27.25 -12.26
N HIS A 215 18.90 -26.09 -12.90
CA HIS A 215 18.16 -24.88 -12.56
C HIS A 215 16.79 -24.87 -13.24
N MET A 216 15.74 -24.70 -12.45
CA MET A 216 14.40 -24.35 -12.94
C MET A 216 14.15 -22.86 -12.72
N VAL A 217 13.64 -22.19 -13.74
CA VAL A 217 13.33 -20.75 -13.70
C VAL A 217 11.83 -20.56 -13.74
N VAL A 218 11.34 -19.64 -12.91
CA VAL A 218 9.97 -19.11 -12.95
C VAL A 218 10.00 -17.72 -13.57
N LEU A 219 9.13 -17.46 -14.53
CA LEU A 219 8.96 -16.15 -15.13
C LEU A 219 7.88 -15.34 -14.38
N ASP A 220 8.08 -14.03 -14.30
CA ASP A 220 7.04 -13.10 -13.86
C ASP A 220 5.95 -12.90 -14.92
N GLU A 221 5.06 -11.93 -14.71
CA GLU A 221 3.99 -11.55 -15.63
C GLU A 221 4.49 -10.81 -16.89
N TYR A 222 5.78 -10.45 -16.94
CA TYR A 222 6.45 -9.77 -18.04
C TYR A 222 7.34 -10.72 -18.86
N ASP A 223 7.21 -12.02 -18.62
CA ASP A 223 8.07 -13.06 -19.19
C ASP A 223 9.56 -12.91 -18.83
N GLU A 224 9.88 -12.22 -17.74
CA GLU A 224 11.25 -12.08 -17.24
C GLU A 224 11.57 -13.13 -16.15
N PRO A 225 12.80 -13.69 -16.12
CA PRO A 225 13.23 -14.58 -15.04
C PRO A 225 13.10 -13.90 -13.67
N MET A 226 12.23 -14.44 -12.81
CA MET A 226 11.98 -13.89 -11.48
C MET A 226 12.59 -14.77 -10.39
N PHE A 227 12.40 -16.08 -10.45
CA PHE A 227 12.97 -17.03 -9.50
C PHE A 227 13.81 -18.10 -10.18
N ARG A 228 14.85 -18.56 -9.50
CA ARG A 228 15.64 -19.72 -9.88
C ARG A 228 15.66 -20.72 -8.73
N PHE A 229 15.26 -21.96 -9.00
CA PHE A 229 15.26 -23.07 -8.08
C PHE A 229 16.36 -24.05 -8.46
N SER A 230 17.03 -24.62 -7.46
CA SER A 230 18.03 -25.69 -7.60
C SER A 230 18.14 -26.48 -6.29
N PRO A 231 18.85 -27.62 -6.26
CA PRO A 231 19.07 -28.38 -5.01
C PRO A 231 19.62 -27.53 -3.85
N GLU A 232 20.38 -26.48 -4.16
CA GLU A 232 20.97 -25.57 -3.18
C GLU A 232 19.96 -24.58 -2.61
N GLY A 233 18.77 -24.43 -3.22
CA GLY A 233 17.68 -23.58 -2.75
C GLY A 233 17.12 -22.63 -3.82
N VAL A 234 16.57 -21.49 -3.40
CA VAL A 234 15.89 -20.52 -4.28
C VAL A 234 16.60 -19.18 -4.29
N GLU A 235 16.74 -18.59 -5.47
CA GLU A 235 17.25 -17.24 -5.69
C GLU A 235 16.20 -16.38 -6.41
N ALA A 236 16.16 -15.09 -6.10
CA ALA A 236 15.36 -14.10 -6.82
C ALA A 236 16.22 -13.23 -7.71
N ASN A 237 15.67 -12.85 -8.86
CA ASN A 237 16.21 -11.82 -9.72
C ASN A 237 15.75 -10.45 -9.21
N THR A 238 16.62 -9.70 -8.56
CA THR A 238 16.29 -8.40 -7.96
C THR A 238 16.03 -7.32 -9.00
N HIS A 239 16.38 -7.55 -10.27
CA HIS A 239 16.07 -6.66 -11.38
C HIS A 239 14.72 -6.96 -12.05
N SER A 240 14.08 -8.10 -11.78
CA SER A 240 12.76 -8.44 -12.37
C SER A 240 11.69 -7.48 -11.85
N GLU A 241 10.88 -6.96 -12.76
CA GLU A 241 9.74 -6.10 -12.40
C GLU A 241 8.73 -6.84 -11.53
N GLY A 242 8.50 -8.13 -11.81
CA GLY A 242 7.69 -9.00 -10.94
C GLY A 242 8.22 -9.05 -9.51
N TRP A 243 9.52 -9.24 -9.32
CA TRP A 243 10.12 -9.25 -7.97
C TRP A 243 9.96 -7.92 -7.24
N LYS A 244 10.21 -6.79 -7.92
CA LYS A 244 10.08 -5.44 -7.33
C LYS A 244 8.65 -5.18 -6.87
N LYS A 245 7.65 -5.60 -7.67
CA LYS A 245 6.22 -5.47 -7.32
C LYS A 245 5.80 -6.27 -6.10
N LEU A 246 6.48 -7.38 -5.78
CA LEU A 246 6.22 -8.10 -4.54
C LEU A 246 6.59 -7.28 -3.30
N GLY A 247 7.41 -6.23 -3.44
CA GLY A 247 7.81 -5.35 -2.34
C GLY A 247 8.64 -6.08 -1.26
N ARG A 248 9.29 -7.19 -1.62
CA ARG A 248 10.05 -8.04 -0.69
C ARG A 248 11.55 -7.78 -0.77
N SER A 249 12.20 -7.73 0.39
CA SER A 249 13.67 -7.71 0.45
C SER A 249 14.28 -9.02 -0.07
N PRO A 250 15.44 -8.97 -0.75
CA PRO A 250 16.22 -7.78 -1.07
C PRO A 250 15.75 -7.06 -2.35
N THR A 251 15.52 -5.76 -2.26
CA THR A 251 15.20 -4.88 -3.41
C THR A 251 16.39 -4.02 -3.83
N ASP A 252 17.28 -3.65 -2.89
CA ASP A 252 18.46 -2.80 -3.14
C ASP A 252 19.75 -3.60 -3.02
N THR A 253 20.17 -4.18 -4.14
CA THR A 253 21.44 -4.91 -4.26
C THR A 253 21.98 -4.76 -5.67
N THR A 254 23.30 -4.70 -5.80
CA THR A 254 23.97 -4.74 -7.11
C THR A 254 24.01 -6.15 -7.70
N ALA A 255 23.79 -7.17 -6.87
CA ALA A 255 23.73 -8.57 -7.31
C ALA A 255 22.37 -8.88 -7.93
N LYS A 256 22.37 -9.28 -9.21
CA LYS A 256 21.16 -9.64 -9.96
C LYS A 256 20.41 -10.82 -9.34
N TRP A 257 21.13 -11.86 -8.90
CA TRP A 257 20.52 -13.05 -8.28
C TRP A 257 20.91 -13.11 -6.81
N VAL A 258 19.92 -13.17 -5.92
CA VAL A 258 20.15 -13.26 -4.47
C VAL A 258 19.41 -14.43 -3.86
N LYS A 259 20.08 -15.14 -2.95
CA LYS A 259 19.53 -16.28 -2.22
C LYS A 259 18.36 -15.85 -1.34
N LEU A 260 17.21 -16.47 -1.54
CA LEU A 260 16.00 -16.30 -0.73
C LEU A 260 15.78 -17.42 0.27
N SER A 261 16.11 -18.65 -0.12
CA SER A 261 15.85 -19.85 0.68
C SER A 261 16.94 -20.87 0.46
N THR A 262 17.35 -21.56 1.52
CA THR A 262 18.23 -22.75 1.44
C THR A 262 17.46 -24.01 1.10
N GLN A 263 16.12 -23.98 1.20
CA GLN A 263 15.26 -25.05 0.72
C GLN A 263 14.93 -24.80 -0.74
N SER A 264 14.88 -25.85 -1.57
CA SER A 264 14.39 -25.77 -2.95
C SER A 264 12.86 -25.68 -3.02
N ALA A 265 12.31 -24.75 -2.24
CA ALA A 265 10.91 -24.43 -2.16
C ALA A 265 10.73 -22.97 -1.73
N TYR A 266 9.75 -22.29 -2.32
CA TYR A 266 9.42 -20.90 -2.00
C TYR A 266 7.95 -20.62 -2.25
N THR A 267 7.41 -19.68 -1.47
CA THR A 267 6.00 -19.24 -1.54
C THR A 267 5.94 -17.75 -1.80
N TRP A 268 5.17 -17.34 -2.79
CA TRP A 268 4.94 -15.93 -3.13
C TRP A 268 3.47 -15.68 -3.50
N PRO A 269 2.93 -14.48 -3.21
CA PRO A 269 1.65 -14.03 -3.77
C PRO A 269 1.81 -13.82 -5.28
N ASP A 270 0.80 -14.18 -6.06
CA ASP A 270 0.87 -14.09 -7.52
C ASP A 270 -0.45 -13.55 -8.08
N SER A 271 -0.40 -12.36 -8.68
CA SER A 271 -1.56 -11.62 -9.23
C SER A 271 -2.36 -12.44 -10.24
N ARG A 272 -1.71 -13.39 -10.93
CA ARG A 272 -2.36 -14.27 -11.92
C ARG A 272 -3.36 -15.22 -11.28
N LEU A 273 -3.32 -15.41 -9.97
CA LEU A 273 -4.30 -16.23 -9.22
C LEU A 273 -5.58 -15.45 -8.87
N ASP A 274 -5.56 -14.12 -9.00
CA ASP A 274 -6.67 -13.25 -8.61
C ASP A 274 -7.62 -12.91 -9.77
N ASN A 275 -7.18 -13.05 -11.02
CA ASN A 275 -8.00 -12.74 -12.21
C ASN A 275 -8.83 -13.95 -12.69
N ASP A 276 -10.06 -14.09 -12.19
CA ASP A 276 -10.98 -15.16 -12.58
C ASP A 276 -11.80 -14.89 -13.86
N GLU A 277 -11.53 -13.79 -14.58
CA GLU A 277 -12.13 -13.54 -15.90
C GLU A 277 -11.59 -14.52 -16.95
N GLN A 278 -10.39 -15.05 -16.74
CA GLN A 278 -9.79 -16.07 -17.59
C GLN A 278 -10.30 -17.46 -17.20
N LYS A 279 -10.41 -18.35 -18.18
CA LYS A 279 -10.80 -19.75 -17.92
C LYS A 279 -9.80 -20.48 -17.03
N ASN A 280 -8.50 -20.21 -17.22
CA ASN A 280 -7.40 -20.85 -16.52
C ASN A 280 -6.27 -19.84 -16.29
N TRP A 281 -5.54 -19.94 -15.18
CA TRP A 281 -4.30 -19.19 -14.95
C TRP A 281 -3.08 -20.02 -15.37
N LYS A 282 -1.99 -19.33 -15.70
CA LYS A 282 -0.70 -19.92 -16.06
C LYS A 282 0.47 -19.13 -15.49
N ILE A 283 1.45 -19.84 -14.95
CA ILE A 283 2.75 -19.30 -14.51
C ILE A 283 3.83 -19.97 -15.37
N PRO A 284 4.56 -19.20 -16.20
CA PRO A 284 5.57 -19.77 -17.07
C PRO A 284 6.78 -20.24 -16.28
N VAL A 285 7.28 -21.41 -16.65
CA VAL A 285 8.48 -22.03 -16.08
C VAL A 285 9.31 -22.68 -17.18
N PHE A 286 10.62 -22.75 -17.01
CA PHE A 286 11.47 -23.57 -17.89
C PHE A 286 12.62 -24.20 -17.11
N CYS A 287 13.13 -25.33 -17.61
CA CYS A 287 14.38 -25.91 -17.12
C CYS A 287 15.54 -25.41 -17.98
N HIS A 288 16.67 -25.06 -17.37
CA HIS A 288 17.87 -24.65 -18.12
C HIS A 288 18.35 -25.69 -19.14
N GLN A 289 18.05 -26.97 -18.91
CA GLN A 289 18.45 -28.08 -19.76
C GLN A 289 17.75 -28.06 -21.13
N ASP A 290 16.43 -27.83 -21.16
CA ASP A 290 15.64 -27.86 -22.40
C ASP A 290 15.26 -26.45 -22.91
N LYS A 291 15.33 -25.43 -22.05
CA LYS A 291 14.95 -24.03 -22.31
C LYS A 291 13.56 -23.86 -22.93
N LYS A 292 12.70 -24.86 -22.79
CA LYS A 292 11.33 -24.82 -23.30
C LYS A 292 10.42 -24.27 -22.22
N VAL A 293 9.72 -23.19 -22.53
CA VAL A 293 8.70 -22.64 -21.64
C VAL A 293 7.53 -23.62 -21.55
N LYS A 294 7.18 -23.94 -20.31
CA LYS A 294 6.06 -24.77 -19.89
C LYS A 294 5.29 -23.98 -18.83
N PHE A 295 4.17 -24.52 -18.34
CA PHE A 295 3.29 -23.75 -17.45
C PHE A 295 2.88 -24.56 -16.23
N ILE A 296 3.08 -23.98 -15.05
CA ILE A 296 2.26 -24.33 -13.90
C ILE A 296 0.90 -23.69 -14.18
N GLN A 297 -0.17 -24.47 -14.14
CA GLN A 297 -1.48 -23.96 -14.52
C GLN A 297 -2.57 -24.53 -13.63
N GLY A 298 -3.72 -23.88 -13.68
CA GLY A 298 -4.90 -24.28 -12.95
C GLY A 298 -6.08 -23.41 -13.33
N GLY A 299 -7.12 -23.41 -12.51
CA GLY A 299 -8.31 -22.62 -12.79
C GLY A 299 -9.08 -22.26 -11.54
N TRP A 300 -10.22 -21.62 -11.76
CA TRP A 300 -11.16 -21.21 -10.73
C TRP A 300 -12.40 -22.07 -10.81
N ILE A 301 -12.75 -22.72 -9.70
CA ILE A 301 -13.99 -23.47 -9.57
C ILE A 301 -14.96 -22.59 -8.81
N GLU A 302 -16.08 -22.23 -9.43
CA GLU A 302 -17.18 -21.58 -8.73
C GLU A 302 -17.77 -22.57 -7.71
N ILE A 303 -17.72 -22.20 -6.42
CA ILE A 303 -18.21 -23.03 -5.32
C ILE A 303 -19.51 -22.50 -4.71
N ALA A 304 -19.88 -21.26 -5.02
CA ALA A 304 -21.18 -20.67 -4.71
C ALA A 304 -21.42 -19.42 -5.57
N SER A 305 -22.68 -19.17 -5.94
CA SER A 305 -23.17 -17.90 -6.49
C SER A 305 -24.36 -17.41 -5.66
N LEU A 306 -24.56 -16.10 -5.59
CA LEU A 306 -25.78 -15.48 -5.07
C LEU A 306 -26.88 -15.43 -6.13
#